data_AF-A0A0A3HXG6-F1
#
_entry.id   AF-A0A0A3HXG6-F1
#
_cell.length_a   1.000
_cell.length_b   1.000
_cell.length_c   1.000
_cell.angle_alpha   90.00
_cell.angle_beta   90.00
_cell.angle_gamma   90.00
#
_symmetry.space_group_name_H-M   'P 1'
#
loop_
_entity.id
_entity.type
_entity.pdbx_description
1 polymer ?
#
loop_
_entity_poly.entity_id
_entity_poly.type
_entity_poly.pdbx_seq_one_letter_code
_entity_poly.pdbx_strand_id
1 'polypeptide(L)'
;MIIAEGYTYEIIENVREGFKEDAFLARYSDILTKYDYIVGDWGYGQLRLKGFFEDKNQKATFDTRISTLEDYLYEYCNFGCAYFILRKTGKAPKQLESSTSSVGEAIPETTAEVEN
;
A
#
# COMPACT_ATOMS: atom_id res chain seq x y z
N MET A 1 0.33 -10.32 -4.97
CA MET A 1 -0.89 -9.63 -5.45
C MET A 1 -1.61 -9.10 -4.23
N ILE A 2 -2.09 -7.86 -4.27
CA ILE A 2 -2.68 -7.16 -3.12
C ILE A 2 -4.12 -6.78 -3.50
N ILE A 3 -5.05 -6.91 -2.58
CA ILE A 3 -6.46 -6.59 -2.84
C ILE A 3 -6.85 -5.38 -2.00
N ALA A 4 -7.37 -4.33 -2.66
CA ALA A 4 -7.88 -3.13 -2.00
C ALA A 4 -9.15 -2.65 -2.71
N GLU A 5 -10.21 -2.33 -1.96
CA GLU A 5 -11.53 -1.89 -2.48
C GLU A 5 -12.06 -2.76 -3.64
N GLY A 6 -11.87 -4.08 -3.56
CA GLY A 6 -12.33 -5.02 -4.58
C GLY A 6 -11.55 -4.98 -5.91
N TYR A 7 -10.37 -4.37 -5.93
CA TYR A 7 -9.43 -4.40 -7.05
C TYR A 7 -8.13 -5.10 -6.67
N THR A 8 -7.52 -5.77 -7.64
CA THR A 8 -6.22 -6.41 -7.48
C THR A 8 -5.11 -5.50 -7.99
N TYR A 9 -4.07 -5.39 -7.18
CA TYR A 9 -2.85 -4.64 -7.40
C TYR A 9 -1.65 -5.57 -7.43
N GLU A 10 -0.71 -5.27 -8.32
CA GLU A 10 0.55 -5.99 -8.48
C GLU A 10 1.71 -5.03 -8.22
N ILE A 11 2.69 -5.48 -7.44
CA ILE A 11 3.91 -4.71 -7.19
C ILE A 11 4.76 -4.78 -8.45
N ILE A 12 4.93 -3.64 -9.10
CA ILE A 12 5.81 -3.50 -10.25
C ILE A 12 7.23 -3.18 -9.78
N GLU A 13 7.35 -2.35 -8.76
CA GLU A 13 8.63 -1.94 -8.21
C GLU A 13 8.53 -1.80 -6.69
N ASN A 14 9.55 -2.28 -5.98
CA ASN A 14 9.67 -2.13 -4.53
C ASN A 14 11.12 -1.79 -4.20
N VAL A 15 11.34 -0.53 -3.85
CA VAL A 15 12.67 -0.01 -3.53
C VAL A 15 12.80 0.10 -2.03
N ARG A 16 13.91 -0.46 -1.49
CA ARG A 16 14.26 -0.44 -0.06
C ARG A 16 13.16 -1.00 0.85
N GLU A 17 12.46 -2.04 0.38
CA GLU A 17 11.37 -2.67 1.12
C GLU A 17 10.30 -1.66 1.55
N GLY A 18 10.06 -0.64 0.71
CA GLY A 18 9.10 0.42 0.97
C GLY A 18 7.66 -0.08 0.99
N PHE A 19 7.34 -1.17 0.28
CA PHE A 19 6.01 -1.75 0.30
C PHE A 19 5.72 -2.44 1.64
N LYS A 20 4.75 -1.90 2.37
CA LYS A 20 4.18 -2.52 3.59
C LYS A 20 2.67 -2.61 3.41
N GLU A 21 2.16 -3.83 3.32
CA GLU A 21 0.73 -4.08 3.03
C GLU A 21 -0.19 -3.41 4.05
N ASP A 22 0.10 -3.55 5.34
CA ASP A 22 -0.66 -2.93 6.43
C ASP A 22 -0.72 -1.39 6.30
N ALA A 23 0.43 -0.75 6.06
CA ALA A 23 0.50 0.70 5.88
C ALA A 23 -0.20 1.17 4.61
N PHE A 24 -0.09 0.39 3.52
CA PHE A 24 -0.78 0.66 2.28
C PHE A 24 -2.30 0.61 2.47
N LEU A 25 -2.83 -0.47 3.04
CA LEU A 25 -4.26 -0.64 3.30
C LEU A 25 -4.80 0.44 4.26
N ALA A 26 -4.04 0.78 5.30
CA ALA A 26 -4.43 1.80 6.26
C ALA A 26 -4.51 3.22 5.66
N ARG A 27 -3.77 3.51 4.59
CA ARG A 27 -3.78 4.80 3.89
C ARG A 27 -4.52 4.78 2.56
N TYR A 28 -4.91 3.60 2.10
CA TYR A 28 -5.67 3.44 0.88
C TYR A 28 -6.99 4.22 0.99
N SER A 29 -7.39 4.83 -0.11
CA SER A 29 -8.64 5.56 -0.21
C SER A 29 -9.33 5.19 -1.51
N ASP A 30 -10.67 5.09 -1.50
CA ASP A 30 -11.46 4.76 -2.68
C ASP A 30 -11.17 5.69 -3.87
N ILE A 31 -10.77 6.94 -3.62
CA ILE A 31 -10.37 7.87 -4.69
C ILE A 31 -9.18 7.35 -5.52
N LEU A 32 -8.35 6.47 -4.96
CA LEU A 32 -7.21 5.85 -5.65
C LEU A 32 -7.66 4.76 -6.64
N THR A 33 -8.87 4.21 -6.50
CA THR A 33 -9.40 3.17 -7.39
C THR A 33 -9.55 3.67 -8.82
N LYS A 34 -9.67 4.98 -9.05
CA LYS A 34 -9.81 5.56 -10.39
C LYS A 34 -8.51 5.53 -11.21
N TYR A 35 -7.37 5.36 -10.56
CA TYR A 35 -6.05 5.38 -11.20
C TYR A 35 -5.58 3.97 -11.60
N ASP A 36 -4.75 3.91 -12.62
CA ASP A 36 -4.18 2.67 -13.15
C ASP A 36 -2.95 2.22 -12.34
N TYR A 37 -2.20 3.19 -11.82
CA TYR A 37 -1.00 2.99 -11.01
C TYR A 37 -1.14 3.73 -9.68
N ILE A 38 -0.60 3.15 -8.62
CA ILE A 38 -0.50 3.77 -7.30
C ILE A 38 0.96 3.72 -6.88
N VAL A 39 1.50 4.88 -6.54
CA VAL A 39 2.86 5.02 -6.03
C VAL A 39 2.76 5.34 -4.56
N GLY A 40 3.50 4.59 -3.76
CA GLY A 40 3.68 4.86 -2.35
C GLY A 40 5.10 5.28 -2.07
N ASP A 41 5.31 6.46 -1.51
CA ASP A 41 6.63 6.94 -1.12
C ASP A 41 6.66 7.32 0.37
N TRP A 42 7.83 7.16 0.99
CA TRP A 42 8.02 7.46 2.40
C TRP A 42 8.72 8.81 2.58
N GLY A 43 7.91 9.85 2.80
CA GLY A 43 8.38 11.19 3.15
C GLY A 43 8.38 11.40 4.66
N TYR A 44 9.53 11.70 5.28
CA TYR A 44 9.63 11.97 6.71
C TYR A 44 9.00 10.88 7.61
N GLY A 45 9.06 9.62 7.19
CA GLY A 45 8.47 8.49 7.91
C GLY A 45 6.95 8.33 7.73
N GLN A 46 6.32 9.15 6.90
CA GLN A 46 4.90 9.04 6.55
C GLN A 46 4.74 8.48 5.13
N LEU A 47 3.90 7.46 5.01
CA LEU A 47 3.51 6.92 3.70
C LEU A 47 2.55 7.88 3.01
N ARG A 48 2.93 8.31 1.81
CA ARG A 48 2.11 9.09 0.89
C ARG A 48 1.71 8.19 -0.27
N LEU A 49 0.43 8.17 -0.61
CA LEU A 49 -0.07 7.45 -1.78
C LEU A 49 -0.49 8.45 -2.84
N LYS A 50 0.05 8.30 -4.05
CA LYS A 50 -0.31 9.12 -5.21
C LYS A 50 -0.73 8.22 -6.37
N GLY A 51 -1.86 8.55 -6.97
CA GLY A 51 -2.40 7.84 -8.11
C GLY A 51 -1.90 8.42 -9.44
N PHE A 52 -1.54 7.54 -10.36
CA PHE A 52 -1.10 7.87 -11.71
C PHE A 52 -1.91 7.08 -12.75
N PHE A 53 -2.17 7.71 -13.89
CA PHE A 53 -2.80 7.11 -15.05
C PHE A 53 -1.74 6.64 -16.04
N GLU A 54 -2.11 5.65 -16.85
CA GLU A 54 -1.30 5.30 -18.01
C GLU A 54 -1.23 6.46 -19.00
N ASP A 55 -0.08 6.66 -19.67
CA ASP A 55 0.11 7.77 -20.63
C ASP A 55 -0.90 7.80 -21.77
N LYS A 56 -1.47 6.65 -22.12
CA LYS A 56 -2.49 6.52 -23.17
C LYS A 56 -3.89 6.94 -22.70
N ASN A 57 -4.09 7.18 -21.41
CA ASN A 57 -5.40 7.48 -20.83
C ASN A 57 -5.74 8.96 -21.06
N GLN A 58 -6.89 9.25 -21.69
CA GLN A 58 -7.34 10.62 -21.96
C GLN A 58 -7.62 11.44 -20.68
N LYS A 59 -7.81 10.77 -19.54
CA LYS A 59 -8.00 11.43 -18.24
C LYS A 59 -6.67 11.82 -17.58
N ALA A 60 -5.54 11.42 -18.14
CA ALA A 60 -4.22 11.68 -17.59
C ALA A 60 -3.79 13.14 -17.86
N THR A 61 -3.82 13.96 -16.80
CA THR A 61 -3.16 15.27 -16.79
C THR A 61 -1.66 15.09 -16.70
N PHE A 62 -0.87 16.10 -17.06
CA PHE A 62 0.60 16.03 -17.04
C PHE A 62 1.12 15.49 -15.70
N ASP A 63 0.68 16.05 -14.56
CA ASP A 63 1.11 15.66 -13.21
C ASP A 63 0.64 14.27 -12.72
N THR A 64 -0.26 13.64 -13.46
CA THR A 64 -0.85 12.33 -13.11
C THR A 64 -0.49 11.25 -14.11
N ARG A 65 0.45 11.49 -15.04
CA ARG A 65 0.92 10.47 -15.97
C ARG A 65 2.04 9.63 -15.38
N ILE A 66 2.06 8.34 -15.69
CA ILE A 66 3.13 7.46 -15.25
C ILE A 66 4.50 7.91 -15.79
N SER A 67 4.57 8.56 -16.96
CA SER A 67 5.82 9.16 -17.47
C SER A 67 6.39 10.30 -16.62
N THR A 68 5.59 10.99 -15.81
CA THR A 68 6.09 12.04 -14.88
C THR A 68 6.36 11.49 -13.48
N LEU A 69 6.25 10.18 -13.29
CA LEU A 69 6.49 9.54 -12.00
C LEU A 69 7.94 9.74 -11.52
N GLU A 70 8.92 9.58 -12.42
CA GLU A 70 10.34 9.74 -12.07
C GLU A 70 10.63 11.14 -11.55
N ASP A 71 10.05 12.17 -12.18
CA ASP A 71 10.16 13.57 -11.76
C ASP A 71 9.51 13.80 -10.39
N TYR A 72 8.34 13.20 -10.16
CA TYR A 72 7.68 13.22 -8.85
C TYR A 72 8.55 12.56 -7.77
N LEU A 73 9.14 11.39 -8.04
CA LEU A 73 10.04 10.76 -7.07
C LEU A 73 11.27 11.62 -6.85
N TYR A 74 11.85 12.22 -7.88
CA TYR A 74 13.02 13.08 -7.73
C TYR A 74 12.73 14.34 -6.89
N GLU A 75 11.56 14.95 -7.06
CA GLU A 75 11.16 16.17 -6.34
C GLU A 75 10.75 15.88 -4.88
N TYR A 76 10.02 14.78 -4.64
CA TYR A 76 9.41 14.51 -3.32
C TYR A 76 10.10 13.41 -2.52
N CYS A 77 10.81 12.49 -3.18
CA CYS A 77 11.48 11.32 -2.59
C CYS A 77 13.00 11.54 -2.66
N ASN A 78 13.52 12.25 -1.64
CA ASN A 78 14.95 12.55 -1.49
C ASN A 78 15.87 11.31 -1.51
N PHE A 79 17.18 11.53 -1.59
CA PHE A 79 18.18 10.46 -1.55
C PHE A 79 17.91 9.44 -0.45
N GLY A 80 17.58 8.23 -0.89
CA GLY A 80 17.37 7.09 -0.04
C GLY A 80 16.00 6.92 0.58
N CYS A 81 15.02 7.67 0.11
CA CYS A 81 13.62 7.42 0.35
C CYS A 81 13.22 6.02 -0.19
N ALA A 82 12.44 5.30 0.61
CA ALA A 82 11.84 4.04 0.20
C ALA A 82 10.55 4.35 -0.54
N TYR A 83 10.28 3.62 -1.62
CA TYR A 83 9.05 3.78 -2.38
C TYR A 83 8.67 2.48 -3.08
N PHE A 84 7.43 2.41 -3.53
CA PHE A 84 6.90 1.28 -4.26
C PHE A 84 5.89 1.73 -5.31
N ILE A 85 5.74 0.92 -6.35
CA ILE A 85 4.83 1.16 -7.46
C ILE A 85 3.92 -0.05 -7.58
N LEU A 86 2.62 0.19 -7.50
CA LEU A 86 1.57 -0.80 -7.72
C LEU A 86 0.87 -0.52 -9.04
N ARG A 87 0.63 -1.56 -9.83
CA ARG A 87 -0.23 -1.52 -11.01
C ARG A 87 -1.54 -2.21 -10.71
N LYS A 88 -2.65 -1.58 -11.08
CA LYS A 88 -3.98 -2.17 -11.03
C LYS A 88 -4.11 -3.20 -12.15
N THR A 89 -4.36 -4.47 -11.80
CA THR A 89 -4.48 -5.58 -12.77
C THR A 89 -5.93 -5.93 -13.11
N GLY A 90 -6.90 -5.48 -12.30
CA GLY A 90 -8.32 -5.69 -12.56
C GLY A 90 -9.17 -5.77 -11.31
N LYS A 91 -10.41 -6.26 -11.46
CA LYS A 91 -11.29 -6.55 -10.32
C LYS A 91 -10.75 -7.77 -9.57
N ALA A 92 -10.76 -7.69 -8.25
CA ALA A 92 -10.34 -8.81 -7.43
C ALA A 92 -11.26 -10.01 -7.65
N PRO A 93 -10.72 -11.23 -7.73
CA PRO A 93 -11.55 -12.43 -7.64
C PRO A 93 -12.30 -12.35 -6.30
N LYS A 94 -13.61 -12.60 -6.30
CA LYS A 94 -14.43 -12.63 -5.08
C LYS A 94 -13.81 -13.62 -4.11
N GLN A 95 -13.05 -13.12 -3.14
CA GLN A 95 -12.47 -13.94 -2.10
C GLN A 95 -13.62 -14.25 -1.14
N LEU A 96 -14.08 -15.51 -1.16
CA LEU A 96 -14.90 -16.05 -0.10
C LEU A 96 -14.17 -15.80 1.22
N GLU A 97 -14.92 -15.24 2.16
CA GLU A 97 -14.53 -14.85 3.50
C GLU A 97 -13.57 -15.86 4.13
N SER A 98 -12.39 -15.41 4.54
CA SER A 98 -11.50 -16.16 5.43
C SER A 98 -11.35 -15.36 6.71
N SER A 99 -12.23 -15.71 7.63
CA SER A 99 -12.36 -15.24 9.00
C SER A 99 -11.09 -15.48 9.84
N THR A 100 -10.82 -14.55 10.77
CA THR A 100 -10.21 -14.75 12.11
C THR A 100 -8.73 -15.20 12.12
N SER A 101 -7.78 -14.48 12.75
CA SER A 101 -7.68 -14.46 14.21
C SER A 101 -6.67 -13.43 14.71
N SER A 102 -7.14 -12.60 15.63
CA SER A 102 -6.36 -11.96 16.69
C SER A 102 -5.58 -12.98 17.50
N VAL A 103 -4.25 -12.88 17.56
CA VAL A 103 -3.48 -13.46 18.67
C VAL A 103 -3.21 -12.32 19.65
N GLY A 104 -4.09 -12.20 20.65
CA GLY A 104 -3.77 -11.51 21.89
C GLY A 104 -2.96 -12.48 22.76
N GLU A 105 -1.70 -12.15 22.99
CA GLU A 105 -0.83 -12.88 23.89
C GLU A 105 -1.13 -12.44 25.34
N ALA A 106 -1.93 -13.25 26.05
CA ALA A 106 -2.20 -13.08 27.47
C ALA A 106 -1.15 -13.85 28.29
N ILE A 107 -0.48 -13.11 29.16
CA ILE A 107 0.52 -13.55 30.13
C ILE A 107 -0.17 -14.44 31.18
N PRO A 108 0.27 -15.68 31.47
CA PRO A 108 -0.19 -16.39 32.66
C PRO A 108 0.60 -15.93 33.89
N GLU A 109 -0.13 -15.26 34.77
CA GLU A 109 0.19 -14.91 36.15
C GLU A 109 0.59 -16.16 36.96
N THR A 110 1.70 -16.09 37.67
CA THR A 110 2.20 -17.16 38.54
C THR A 110 1.30 -17.29 39.76
N THR A 111 0.70 -18.46 39.94
CA THR A 111 -0.08 -18.85 41.12
C THR A 111 0.83 -18.95 42.35
N ALA A 112 0.59 -18.08 43.33
CA ALA A 112 1.01 -18.28 44.70
C ALA A 112 -0.09 -19.03 45.47
N GLU A 113 0.29 -19.58 46.63
CA GLU A 113 -0.56 -20.12 47.70
C GLU A 113 -0.84 -21.64 47.66
N VAL A 114 0.05 -22.40 48.31
CA VAL A 114 -0.32 -23.63 49.03
C VAL A 114 -0.19 -23.35 50.53
N GLU A 115 -1.33 -23.27 51.21
CA GLU A 115 -1.48 -23.35 52.66
C GLU A 115 -0.90 -24.68 53.17
N ASN A 116 -0.21 -24.62 54.31
CA ASN A 116 0.10 -25.77 55.14
C ASN A 116 0.08 -25.39 56.62
#